data_AF-G8ZSW9-F1
#
_entry.id   AF-G8ZSW9-F1
#
_cell.length_a   1.000
_cell.length_b   1.000
_cell.length_c   1.000
_cell.angle_alpha   90.00
_cell.angle_beta   90.00
_cell.angle_gamma   90.00
#
_symmetry.space_group_name_H-M   'P 1'
#
loop_
_entity.id
_entity.type
_entity.pdbx_description
1 polymer ?
#
loop_
_entity_poly.entity_id
_entity_poly.type
_entity_poly.pdbx_seq_one_letter_code
_entity_poly.pdbx_strand_id
1 'polypeptide(L)'
;MSRNPAAGLENTLFQLKFTSKQLQKQAQKASKEEKQESNKLKKALNESEEIARIYASNAIRKKNERLQLLKLASRIDSVASRVQTAVTMRQVSGSMASVCRGMDKALQSMNLQQITMIMDKFEQQFEDLDASVNVYEEMGTNSDAVIVDADKVDELLNKVADENGLELRQSARLDNLPEIQQPEVNEEKEDKLAQRLRVLRG
;
A
#
# COMPACT_ATOMS: atom_id res chain seq x y z
N MET A 1 -18.13 -23.18 -28.02
CA MET A 1 -17.98 -21.79 -27.54
C MET A 1 -16.88 -21.75 -26.49
N SER A 2 -15.66 -21.39 -26.89
CA SER A 2 -14.53 -21.26 -25.97
C SER A 2 -14.70 -19.96 -25.18
N ARG A 3 -15.06 -20.05 -23.89
CA ARG A 3 -15.03 -18.88 -22.99
C ARG A 3 -13.58 -18.47 -22.85
N ASN A 4 -13.21 -17.34 -23.44
CA ASN A 4 -11.86 -16.79 -23.34
C ASN A 4 -11.54 -16.56 -21.84
N PRO A 5 -10.62 -17.32 -21.22
CA PRO A 5 -10.34 -17.21 -19.79
C PRO A 5 -9.71 -15.85 -19.43
N ALA A 6 -9.16 -15.13 -20.41
CA ALA A 6 -8.65 -13.77 -20.24
C ALA A 6 -9.76 -12.77 -19.90
N ALA A 7 -10.88 -12.82 -20.64
CA ALA A 7 -12.05 -12.00 -20.34
C ALA A 7 -12.67 -12.36 -18.97
N GLY A 8 -12.54 -13.61 -18.54
CA GLY A 8 -12.96 -14.05 -17.20
C GLY A 8 -12.16 -13.41 -16.07
N LEU A 9 -10.82 -13.39 -16.18
CA LEU A 9 -9.94 -12.79 -15.18
C LEU A 9 -10.07 -11.26 -15.13
N GLU A 10 -10.17 -10.59 -16.28
CA GLU A 10 -10.38 -9.14 -16.33
C GLU A 10 -11.74 -8.72 -15.75
N ASN A 11 -12.81 -9.47 -16.05
CA ASN A 11 -14.12 -9.22 -15.45
C ASN A 11 -14.12 -9.47 -13.94
N THR A 12 -13.43 -10.52 -13.49
CA THR A 12 -13.28 -10.83 -12.06
C THR A 12 -12.52 -9.71 -11.36
N LEU A 13 -11.44 -9.22 -11.96
CA LEU A 13 -10.66 -8.09 -11.46
C LEU A 13 -11.50 -6.82 -11.35
N PHE A 14 -12.29 -6.50 -12.38
CA PHE A 14 -13.21 -5.37 -12.35
C PHE A 14 -14.21 -5.52 -11.20
N GLN A 15 -14.82 -6.69 -11.05
CA GLN A 15 -15.80 -6.96 -10.03
C GLN A 15 -15.20 -6.88 -8.62
N LEU A 16 -13.99 -7.40 -8.40
CA LEU A 16 -13.27 -7.28 -7.13
C LEU A 16 -12.95 -5.82 -6.78
N LYS A 17 -12.45 -5.02 -7.73
CA LYS A 17 -12.20 -3.58 -7.51
C LYS A 17 -13.49 -2.83 -7.23
N PHE A 18 -14.55 -3.14 -7.95
CA PHE A 18 -15.87 -2.54 -7.73
C PHE A 18 -16.41 -2.86 -6.33
N THR A 19 -16.37 -4.14 -5.92
CA THR A 19 -16.80 -4.58 -4.59
C THR A 19 -15.95 -3.95 -3.49
N SER A 20 -14.62 -3.88 -3.64
CA SER A 20 -13.73 -3.17 -2.71
C SER A 20 -14.18 -1.72 -2.49
N LYS A 21 -14.41 -0.98 -3.58
CA LYS A 21 -14.86 0.42 -3.52
C LYS A 21 -16.27 0.56 -2.94
N GLN A 22 -17.16 -0.37 -3.25
CA GLN A 22 -18.52 -0.39 -2.68
C GLN A 22 -18.48 -0.61 -1.16
N LEU A 23 -17.65 -1.53 -0.68
CA LEU A 23 -17.44 -1.76 0.75
C LEU A 23 -16.81 -0.56 1.45
N GLN A 24 -15.83 0.11 0.83
CA GLN A 24 -15.27 1.36 1.36
C GLN A 24 -16.35 2.45 1.50
N LYS A 25 -17.24 2.59 0.51
CA LYS A 25 -18.35 3.55 0.56
C LYS A 25 -19.35 3.20 1.66
N GLN A 26 -19.65 1.91 1.86
CA GLN A 26 -20.50 1.45 2.97
C GLN A 26 -19.83 1.71 4.33
N ALA A 27 -18.52 1.48 4.46
CA ALA A 27 -17.76 1.80 5.67
C ALA A 27 -17.79 3.30 5.99
N GLN A 28 -17.67 4.16 4.97
CA GLN A 28 -17.82 5.61 5.15
C GLN A 28 -19.23 6.00 5.58
N LYS A 29 -20.27 5.35 5.03
CA LYS A 29 -21.66 5.56 5.46
C LYS A 29 -21.85 5.17 6.93
N ALA A 30 -21.36 3.99 7.33
CA ALA A 30 -21.38 3.55 8.72
C ALA A 30 -20.64 4.53 9.65
N SER A 31 -19.54 5.14 9.20
CA SER A 31 -18.83 6.18 9.96
C SER A 31 -19.66 7.46 10.15
N LYS A 32 -20.43 7.87 9.14
CA LYS A 32 -21.33 9.02 9.26
C LYS A 32 -22.47 8.73 10.24
N GLU A 33 -23.06 7.54 10.16
CA GLU A 33 -24.09 7.07 11.09
C GLU A 33 -23.53 6.97 12.52
N GLU A 34 -22.32 6.43 12.72
CA GLU A 34 -21.62 6.41 14.01
C GLU A 34 -21.50 7.82 14.61
N LYS A 35 -21.06 8.80 13.82
CA LYS A 35 -20.95 10.20 14.26
C LYS A 35 -22.31 10.80 14.64
N GLN A 36 -23.36 10.52 13.87
CA GLN A 36 -24.71 10.97 14.18
C GLN A 36 -25.22 10.40 15.49
N GLU A 37 -25.06 9.10 15.73
CA GLU A 37 -25.45 8.45 16.98
C GLU A 37 -24.60 8.97 18.17
N SER A 38 -23.31 9.26 17.96
CA SER A 38 -22.46 9.89 18.99
C SER A 38 -22.94 11.31 19.36
N ASN A 39 -23.45 12.07 18.39
CA ASN A 39 -24.00 13.40 18.64
C ASN A 39 -25.34 13.32 19.36
N LYS A 40 -26.18 12.32 19.05
CA LYS A 40 -27.41 12.05 19.79
C LYS A 40 -27.12 11.60 21.22
N LEU A 41 -26.11 10.75 21.42
CA LEU A 41 -25.63 10.34 22.74
C LEU A 41 -25.24 11.56 23.60
N LYS A 42 -24.48 12.51 23.05
CA LYS A 42 -24.09 13.74 23.76
C LYS A 42 -25.30 14.57 24.22
N LYS A 43 -26.39 14.57 23.44
CA LYS A 43 -27.63 15.27 23.80
C LYS A 43 -28.44 14.51 24.84
N ALA A 44 -28.60 13.19 24.64
CA ALA A 44 -29.37 12.31 25.51
C ALA A 44 -28.76 12.13 26.92
N LEU A 45 -27.46 12.36 27.06
CA LEU A 45 -26.74 12.32 28.33
C LEU A 45 -27.32 13.26 29.40
N ASN A 46 -27.96 14.35 28.97
CA ASN A 46 -28.57 15.34 29.86
C ASN A 46 -30.06 15.07 30.15
N GLU A 47 -30.72 14.18 29.40
CA GLU A 47 -32.16 13.92 29.52
C GLU A 47 -32.46 12.62 30.26
N SER A 48 -31.83 11.50 29.87
CA SER A 48 -32.09 10.19 30.48
C SER A 48 -30.94 9.21 30.21
N GLU A 49 -30.46 8.59 31.28
CA GLU A 49 -29.36 7.61 31.23
C GLU A 49 -29.71 6.38 30.37
N GLU A 50 -30.98 5.97 30.37
CA GLU A 50 -31.44 4.80 29.65
C GLU A 50 -31.42 5.01 28.13
N ILE A 51 -31.80 6.22 27.68
CA ILE A 51 -31.75 6.63 26.27
C ILE A 51 -30.29 6.79 25.82
N ALA A 52 -29.43 7.33 26.69
CA ALA A 52 -28.00 7.44 26.42
C ALA A 52 -27.34 6.06 26.20
N ARG A 53 -27.68 5.04 27.02
CA ARG A 53 -27.15 3.67 26.83
C ARG A 53 -27.52 3.07 25.48
N ILE A 54 -28.73 3.32 24.97
CA ILE A 54 -29.17 2.84 23.66
C ILE A 54 -28.33 3.49 22.55
N TYR A 55 -28.16 4.81 22.56
CA TYR A 55 -27.36 5.52 21.57
C TYR A 55 -25.87 5.12 21.61
N ALA A 56 -25.32 4.89 22.80
CA ALA A 56 -23.96 4.39 22.97
C ALA A 56 -23.78 2.99 22.35
N SER A 57 -24.71 2.07 22.62
CA SER A 57 -24.70 0.72 22.05
C SER A 57 -24.78 0.74 20.51
N ASN A 58 -25.66 1.58 19.96
CA ASN A 58 -25.78 1.77 18.51
C ASN A 58 -24.49 2.32 17.88
N ALA A 59 -23.86 3.31 18.52
CA ALA A 59 -22.59 3.88 18.05
C ALA A 59 -21.46 2.82 18.03
N ILE A 60 -21.33 2.01 19.10
CA ILE A 60 -20.34 0.93 19.16
C ILE A 60 -20.61 -0.13 18.07
N ARG A 61 -21.88 -0.51 17.87
CA ARG A 61 -22.26 -1.44 16.80
C ARG A 61 -21.84 -0.92 15.43
N LYS A 62 -22.12 0.35 15.12
CA LYS A 62 -21.75 1.00 13.86
C LYS A 62 -20.23 1.13 13.67
N LYS A 63 -19.49 1.41 14.75
CA LYS A 63 -18.02 1.41 14.74
C LYS A 63 -17.44 0.03 14.39
N ASN A 64 -17.98 -1.02 14.98
CA ASN A 64 -17.55 -2.40 14.71
C ASN A 64 -17.89 -2.83 13.28
N GLU A 65 -19.09 -2.49 12.80
CA GLU A 65 -19.53 -2.70 11.42
C GLU A 65 -18.56 -2.01 10.43
N ARG A 66 -18.23 -0.72 10.66
CA ARG A 66 -17.25 0.02 9.86
C ARG A 66 -15.90 -0.69 9.80
N LEU A 67 -15.39 -1.13 10.94
CA LEU A 67 -14.08 -1.77 11.04
C LEU A 67 -14.04 -3.11 10.29
N GLN A 68 -15.11 -3.91 10.38
CA GLN A 68 -15.24 -5.16 9.64
C GLN A 68 -15.32 -4.92 8.12
N LEU A 69 -16.12 -3.93 7.67
CA LEU A 69 -16.21 -3.56 6.26
C LEU A 69 -14.87 -3.08 5.70
N LEU A 70 -14.12 -2.28 6.46
CA LEU A 70 -12.81 -1.78 6.05
C LEU A 70 -11.77 -2.90 5.95
N LYS A 71 -11.76 -3.84 6.90
CA LYS A 71 -10.92 -5.05 6.84
C LYS A 71 -11.24 -5.90 5.62
N LEU A 72 -12.53 -6.12 5.33
CA LEU A 72 -12.95 -6.90 4.17
C LEU A 72 -12.57 -6.20 2.86
N ALA A 73 -12.79 -4.88 2.76
CA ALA A 73 -12.39 -4.09 1.60
C ALA A 73 -10.88 -4.17 1.34
N SER A 74 -10.05 -3.98 2.38
CA SER A 74 -8.58 -4.09 2.27
C SER A 74 -8.12 -5.48 1.81
N ARG A 75 -8.75 -6.55 2.32
CA ARG A 75 -8.45 -7.92 1.86
C ARG A 75 -8.81 -8.13 0.39
N ILE A 76 -9.98 -7.65 -0.03
CA ILE A 76 -10.42 -7.75 -1.43
C ILE A 76 -9.50 -6.94 -2.35
N ASP A 77 -9.09 -5.75 -1.91
CA ASP A 77 -8.18 -4.88 -2.66
C ASP A 77 -6.80 -5.52 -2.86
N SER A 78 -6.26 -6.17 -1.81
CA SER A 78 -5.02 -6.94 -1.90
C SER A 78 -5.13 -8.09 -2.91
N VAL A 79 -6.24 -8.83 -2.89
CA VAL A 79 -6.50 -9.90 -3.87
C VAL A 79 -6.64 -9.32 -5.28
N ALA A 80 -7.36 -8.20 -5.44
CA ALA A 80 -7.51 -7.52 -6.71
C ALA A 80 -6.15 -7.05 -7.27
N SER A 81 -5.26 -6.55 -6.42
CA SER A 81 -3.89 -6.16 -6.81
C SER A 81 -3.09 -7.36 -7.34
N ARG A 82 -3.14 -8.50 -6.65
CA ARG A 82 -2.48 -9.74 -7.12
C ARG A 82 -3.05 -10.22 -8.46
N VAL A 83 -4.38 -10.16 -8.62
CA VAL A 83 -5.04 -10.52 -9.89
C VAL A 83 -4.65 -9.54 -11.00
N GLN A 84 -4.54 -8.24 -10.72
CA GLN A 84 -4.07 -7.24 -11.66
C GLN A 84 -2.66 -7.59 -12.17
N THR A 85 -1.73 -7.90 -11.26
CA THR A 85 -0.38 -8.33 -11.62
C THR A 85 -0.40 -9.56 -12.51
N ALA A 86 -1.21 -10.57 -12.19
CA ALA A 86 -1.34 -11.78 -13.00
C ALA A 86 -1.91 -11.49 -14.41
N VAL A 87 -2.91 -10.60 -14.52
CA VAL A 87 -3.46 -10.16 -15.82
C VAL A 87 -2.39 -9.45 -16.64
N THR A 88 -1.67 -8.50 -16.03
CA THR A 88 -0.59 -7.75 -16.71
C THR A 88 0.54 -8.68 -17.14
N MET A 89 1.01 -9.58 -16.27
CA MET A 89 2.04 -10.57 -16.61
C MET A 89 1.59 -11.46 -17.77
N ARG A 90 0.34 -11.90 -17.78
CA ARG A 90 -0.20 -12.69 -18.89
C ARG A 90 -0.20 -11.90 -20.21
N GLN A 91 -0.58 -10.63 -20.18
CA GLN A 91 -0.55 -9.76 -21.35
C GLN A 91 0.88 -9.59 -21.87
N VAL A 92 1.85 -9.36 -20.98
CA VAL A 92 3.27 -9.28 -21.31
C VAL A 92 3.78 -10.59 -21.92
N SER A 93 3.47 -11.74 -21.32
CA SER A 93 3.86 -13.05 -21.87
C SER A 93 3.23 -13.31 -23.25
N GLY A 94 2.00 -12.87 -23.48
CA GLY A 94 1.35 -12.94 -24.79
C GLY A 94 2.07 -12.09 -25.85
N SER A 95 2.43 -10.85 -25.50
CA SER A 95 3.22 -9.96 -26.37
C SER A 95 4.61 -10.54 -26.64
N MET A 96 5.30 -11.04 -25.60
CA MET A 96 6.61 -11.69 -25.71
C MET A 96 6.56 -12.89 -26.65
N ALA A 97 5.54 -13.75 -26.52
CA ALA A 97 5.35 -14.89 -27.42
C ALA A 97 5.11 -14.47 -28.87
N SER A 98 4.39 -13.37 -29.11
CA SER A 98 4.23 -12.81 -30.45
C SER A 98 5.54 -12.25 -31.00
N VAL A 99 6.34 -11.58 -30.18
CA VAL A 99 7.66 -11.05 -30.56
C VAL A 99 8.63 -12.18 -30.88
N CYS A 100 8.71 -13.23 -30.04
CA CYS A 100 9.53 -14.41 -30.31
C CYS A 100 9.15 -15.07 -31.64
N ARG A 101 7.84 -15.23 -31.93
CA ARG A 101 7.39 -15.77 -33.23
C ARG A 101 7.75 -14.87 -34.41
N GLY A 102 7.67 -13.54 -34.24
CA GLY A 102 8.09 -12.58 -35.24
C GLY A 102 9.60 -12.65 -35.50
N MET A 103 10.38 -12.81 -34.43
CA MET A 103 11.82 -12.98 -34.48
C MET A 103 12.22 -14.32 -35.13
N ASP A 104 11.57 -15.44 -34.79
CA ASP A 104 11.79 -16.74 -35.44
C ASP A 104 11.56 -16.66 -36.96
N LYS A 105 10.51 -15.95 -37.38
CA LYS A 105 10.23 -15.70 -38.80
C LYS A 105 11.29 -14.81 -39.46
N ALA A 106 11.74 -13.76 -38.76
CA ALA A 106 12.80 -12.88 -39.24
C ALA A 106 14.14 -13.62 -39.36
N LEU A 107 14.46 -14.48 -38.39
CA LEU A 107 15.64 -15.36 -38.38
C LEU A 107 15.60 -16.38 -39.52
N GLN A 108 14.43 -16.93 -39.87
CA GLN A 108 14.29 -17.78 -41.06
C GLN A 108 14.51 -17.03 -42.38
N SER A 109 14.21 -15.73 -42.43
CA SER A 109 14.48 -14.86 -43.59
C SER A 109 15.89 -14.23 -43.57
N MET A 110 16.70 -14.52 -42.55
CA MET A 110 18.00 -13.90 -42.34
C MET A 110 19.01 -14.50 -43.33
N ASN A 111 19.18 -13.82 -44.46
CA ASN A 111 20.24 -14.12 -45.42
C ASN A 111 21.59 -13.72 -44.79
N LEU A 112 22.53 -14.67 -44.64
CA LEU A 112 23.86 -14.48 -44.04
C LEU A 112 24.62 -13.25 -44.58
N GLN A 113 24.36 -12.83 -45.82
CA GLN A 113 24.92 -11.62 -46.42
C GLN A 113 24.46 -10.32 -45.76
N GLN A 114 23.19 -10.22 -45.35
CA GLN A 114 22.67 -9.04 -44.63
C GLN A 114 23.21 -8.99 -43.20
N ILE A 115 23.45 -10.15 -42.56
CA ILE A 115 24.07 -10.21 -41.23
C ILE A 115 25.49 -9.65 -41.27
N THR A 116 26.27 -10.02 -42.29
CA THR A 116 27.66 -9.53 -42.45
C THR A 116 27.67 -8.00 -42.62
N MET A 117 26.78 -7.46 -43.44
CA MET A 117 26.67 -6.00 -43.64
C MET A 117 26.16 -5.24 -42.40
N ILE A 118 25.31 -5.87 -41.59
CA ILE A 118 24.83 -5.28 -40.33
C ILE A 118 25.91 -5.36 -39.25
N MET A 119 26.72 -6.42 -39.21
CA MET A 119 27.86 -6.54 -38.30
C MET A 119 28.95 -5.50 -38.61
N ASP A 120 29.29 -5.29 -39.90
CA ASP A 120 30.24 -4.25 -40.30
C ASP A 120 29.76 -2.83 -39.88
N LYS A 121 28.44 -2.57 -39.96
CA LYS A 121 27.84 -1.31 -39.50
C LYS A 121 27.71 -1.21 -37.98
N PHE A 122 27.52 -2.34 -37.29
CA PHE A 122 27.46 -2.40 -35.84
C PHE A 122 28.84 -2.12 -35.23
N GLU A 123 29.91 -2.65 -35.82
CA GLU A 123 31.29 -2.40 -35.37
C GLU A 123 31.65 -0.91 -35.48
N GLN A 124 31.29 -0.26 -36.59
CA GLN A 124 31.43 1.20 -36.74
C GLN A 124 30.62 1.99 -35.69
N GLN A 125 29.36 1.61 -35.44
CA GLN A 125 28.53 2.35 -34.46
C GLN A 125 28.91 2.06 -33.00
N PHE A 126 29.47 0.89 -32.71
CA PHE A 126 29.94 0.55 -31.37
C PHE A 126 31.27 1.26 -31.05
N GLU A 127 32.15 1.43 -32.04
CA GLU A 127 33.37 2.24 -31.92
C GLU A 127 33.03 3.72 -31.63
N ASP A 128 32.00 4.27 -32.29
CA ASP A 128 31.48 5.63 -32.03
C ASP A 128 30.81 5.74 -30.64
N LEU A 129 30.10 4.71 -30.20
CA LEU A 129 29.40 4.71 -28.92
C LEU A 129 30.36 4.53 -27.73
N ASP A 130 31.37 3.67 -27.84
CA ASP A 130 32.41 3.50 -26.81
C ASP A 130 33.23 4.80 -26.63
N ALA A 131 33.50 5.53 -27.73
CA ALA A 131 34.05 6.88 -27.66
C ALA A 131 33.14 7.88 -26.91
N SER A 132 31.82 7.70 -26.94
CA SER A 132 30.85 8.57 -26.26
C SER A 132 30.53 8.18 -24.80
N VAL A 133 30.58 6.88 -24.47
CA VAL A 133 30.36 6.36 -23.12
C VAL A 133 31.56 6.64 -22.22
N ASN A 134 32.79 6.62 -22.75
CA ASN A 134 33.97 7.11 -22.03
C ASN A 134 33.84 8.57 -21.56
N VAL A 135 33.00 9.39 -22.22
CA VAL A 135 32.70 10.78 -21.81
C VAL A 135 31.51 10.85 -20.83
N TYR A 136 30.64 9.83 -20.77
CA TYR A 136 29.42 9.81 -19.96
C TYR A 136 29.54 9.00 -18.65
N GLU A 137 30.39 7.97 -18.61
CA GLU A 137 30.63 7.15 -17.42
C GLU A 137 31.43 7.91 -16.35
N GLU A 138 32.20 8.93 -16.74
CA GLU A 138 32.82 9.90 -15.81
C GLU A 138 31.79 10.79 -15.09
N MET A 139 30.50 10.79 -15.49
CA MET A 139 29.48 11.73 -14.99
C MET A 139 28.26 11.11 -14.27
N GLY A 140 28.07 9.79 -14.21
CA GLY A 140 26.73 9.20 -13.95
C GLY A 140 26.52 8.12 -12.87
N THR A 141 27.53 7.67 -12.14
CA THR A 141 27.42 6.48 -11.25
C THR A 141 26.84 6.76 -9.85
N ASN A 142 25.57 7.18 -9.72
CA ASN A 142 25.02 7.33 -8.36
C ASN A 142 23.53 7.10 -8.06
N SER A 143 22.65 6.68 -8.99
CA SER A 143 21.23 6.59 -8.60
C SER A 143 20.46 5.40 -9.15
N ASP A 144 19.81 4.73 -8.20
CA ASP A 144 18.50 4.07 -8.29
C ASP A 144 18.42 2.56 -8.55
N ALA A 145 18.36 1.83 -7.44
CA ALA A 145 17.55 0.60 -7.33
C ALA A 145 16.84 0.56 -5.98
N VAL A 146 15.55 0.96 -5.93
CA VAL A 146 14.69 0.87 -4.74
C VAL A 146 13.58 -0.15 -4.98
N ILE A 147 13.69 -1.31 -4.34
CA ILE A 147 12.60 -2.28 -4.14
C ILE A 147 11.98 -1.99 -2.75
N VAL A 148 10.64 -2.11 -2.67
CA VAL A 148 9.84 -1.72 -1.50
C VAL A 148 9.83 -2.84 -0.46
N ASP A 149 10.50 -2.61 0.67
CA ASP A 149 10.54 -3.51 1.84
C ASP A 149 9.37 -3.26 2.81
N ALA A 150 8.95 -4.31 3.51
CA ALA A 150 7.87 -4.26 4.50
C ALA A 150 8.17 -3.32 5.68
N ASP A 151 9.43 -3.14 6.05
CA ASP A 151 9.85 -2.20 7.10
C ASP A 151 9.48 -0.75 6.74
N LYS A 152 9.46 -0.40 5.45
CA LYS A 152 9.07 0.93 4.96
C LYS A 152 7.58 1.19 5.17
N VAL A 153 6.76 0.16 5.29
CA VAL A 153 5.31 0.28 5.55
C VAL A 153 5.06 0.62 7.02
N ASP A 154 5.75 -0.06 7.94
CA ASP A 154 5.65 0.23 9.37
C ASP A 154 6.28 1.59 9.72
N GLU A 155 7.37 1.96 9.05
CA GLU A 155 7.95 3.30 9.15
C GLU A 155 6.98 4.38 8.64
N LEU A 156 6.29 4.16 7.51
CA LEU A 156 5.29 5.09 7.00
C LEU A 156 4.08 5.19 7.95
N LEU A 157 3.64 4.08 8.55
CA LEU A 157 2.56 4.07 9.51
C LEU A 157 2.92 4.88 10.77
N ASN A 158 4.14 4.71 11.28
CA ASN A 158 4.64 5.49 12.41
C ASN A 158 4.78 6.97 12.05
N LYS A 159 5.30 7.31 10.87
CA LYS A 159 5.38 8.71 10.40
C LYS A 159 4.02 9.37 10.30
N VAL A 160 3.03 8.70 9.71
CA VAL A 160 1.66 9.23 9.59
C VAL A 160 0.96 9.29 10.95
N ALA A 161 1.26 8.39 11.87
CA ALA A 161 0.77 8.45 13.24
C ALA A 161 1.39 9.62 14.02
N ASP A 162 2.68 9.88 13.85
CA ASP A 162 3.38 11.02 14.43
C ASP A 162 2.88 12.33 13.84
N GLU A 163 2.68 12.42 12.52
CA GLU A 163 2.08 13.58 11.87
C GLU A 163 0.66 13.87 12.38
N ASN A 164 -0.19 12.85 12.47
CA ASN A 164 -1.54 13.02 13.04
C ASN A 164 -1.50 13.31 14.55
N GLY A 165 -0.53 12.77 15.29
CA GLY A 165 -0.33 13.03 16.72
C GLY A 165 0.22 14.43 16.98
N LEU A 166 1.06 14.95 16.07
CA LEU A 166 1.56 16.32 16.05
C LEU A 166 0.45 17.28 15.63
N GLU A 167 -0.39 16.96 14.64
CA GLU A 167 -1.58 17.75 14.30
C GLU A 167 -2.60 17.73 15.44
N LEU A 168 -2.79 16.61 16.14
CA LEU A 168 -3.67 16.55 17.31
C LEU A 168 -3.10 17.36 18.48
N ARG A 169 -1.78 17.36 18.68
CA ARG A 169 -1.08 18.22 19.67
C ARG A 169 -1.08 19.70 19.27
N GLN A 170 -0.99 20.00 17.98
CA GLN A 170 -0.97 21.36 17.44
C GLN A 170 -2.38 21.96 17.44
N SER A 171 -3.40 21.17 17.11
CA SER A 171 -4.81 21.54 17.24
C SER A 171 -5.29 21.57 18.69
N ALA A 172 -4.70 20.77 19.60
CA ALA A 172 -4.93 20.87 21.05
C ALA A 172 -4.09 21.96 21.75
N ARG A 173 -3.19 22.65 21.04
CA ARG A 173 -2.37 23.76 21.58
C ARG A 173 -2.94 25.14 21.25
N LEU A 174 -4.25 25.23 21.03
CA LEU A 174 -4.97 26.50 20.99
C LEU A 174 -5.98 26.51 22.14
N ASP A 175 -5.77 27.46 23.05
CA ASP A 175 -6.55 27.82 24.24
C ASP A 175 -6.20 27.15 25.58
N ASN A 176 -5.25 27.80 26.28
CA ASN A 176 -5.20 28.02 27.74
C ASN A 176 -5.79 26.95 28.66
N LEU A 177 -4.93 26.14 29.31
CA LEU A 177 -5.17 25.52 30.63
C LEU A 177 -3.81 25.15 31.29
N PRO A 178 -3.74 25.10 32.64
CA PRO A 178 -2.50 25.19 33.43
C PRO A 178 -1.64 23.91 33.37
N GLU A 179 -0.34 24.12 33.60
CA GLU A 179 0.72 23.12 33.62
C GLU A 179 0.46 22.03 34.66
N ILE A 180 0.13 20.81 34.19
CA ILE A 180 0.01 19.62 35.04
C ILE A 180 1.38 18.93 35.07
N GLN A 181 1.95 18.83 36.27
CA GLN A 181 3.17 18.09 36.58
C GLN A 181 3.10 16.65 36.04
N GLN A 182 4.18 16.23 35.36
CA GLN A 182 4.34 14.85 34.89
C GLN A 182 4.35 13.89 36.08
N PRO A 183 3.72 12.70 35.98
CA PRO A 183 3.94 11.64 36.96
C PRO A 183 5.36 11.07 36.73
N GLU A 184 6.13 10.97 37.81
CA GLU A 184 7.47 10.38 37.80
C GLU A 184 7.47 8.99 37.17
N VAL A 185 8.47 8.75 36.32
CA VAL A 185 8.80 7.43 35.80
C VAL A 185 9.24 6.58 36.99
N ASN A 186 8.46 5.56 37.32
CA ASN A 186 8.72 4.67 38.43
C ASN A 186 9.92 3.75 38.10
N GLU A 187 11.13 4.18 38.48
CA GLU A 187 12.41 3.49 38.34
C GLU A 187 12.38 2.04 38.88
N GLU A 188 11.51 1.74 39.86
CA GLU A 188 11.40 0.38 40.42
C GLU A 188 10.94 -0.68 39.40
N LYS A 189 10.24 -0.27 38.33
CA LYS A 189 9.78 -1.22 37.29
C LYS A 189 10.88 -1.60 36.33
N GLU A 190 11.84 -0.71 36.08
CA GLU A 190 12.99 -0.99 35.23
C GLU A 190 13.99 -1.92 35.92
N ASP A 191 14.24 -1.71 37.22
CA ASP A 191 15.14 -2.57 38.01
C ASP A 191 14.62 -4.01 38.13
N LYS A 192 13.30 -4.19 38.33
CA LYS A 192 12.68 -5.53 38.38
C LYS A 192 12.75 -6.26 37.04
N LEU A 193 12.71 -5.53 35.93
CA LEU A 193 12.83 -6.12 34.59
C LEU A 193 14.29 -6.48 34.27
N ALA A 194 15.24 -5.62 34.65
CA ALA A 194 16.67 -5.84 34.52
C ALA A 194 17.14 -7.07 35.32
N GLN A 195 16.62 -7.25 36.54
CA GLN A 195 16.88 -8.47 37.33
C GLN A 195 16.33 -9.74 36.68
N ARG A 196 15.12 -9.70 36.12
CA ARG A 196 14.54 -10.86 35.41
C ARG A 196 15.34 -11.25 34.17
N LEU A 197 15.88 -10.28 33.44
CA LEU A 197 16.73 -10.53 32.28
C LEU A 197 18.08 -11.12 32.66
N ARG A 198 18.62 -10.76 33.83
CA ARG A 198 19.88 -11.31 34.36
C ARG A 198 19.74 -12.77 34.78
N VAL A 199 18.60 -13.15 35.36
CA VAL A 199 18.30 -14.54 35.76
C VAL A 199 18.09 -15.47 34.55
N LEU A 200 17.68 -14.94 33.40
CA LEU A 200 17.51 -15.74 32.17
C LEU A 200 18.81 -15.94 31.36
N ARG A 201 19.90 -15.26 31.74
CA ARG A 201 21.21 -15.30 31.05
C ARG A 201 22.31 -16.00 31.86
N GLY A 202 22.00 -16.50 33.06
CA GLY A 202 22.87 -17.36 33.86
C GLY A 202 22.29 -18.77 33.91
#